data_AF-D3YTM2-F1
#
_entry.id   AF-D3YTM2-F1
#
_cell.length_a   1.000
_cell.length_b   1.000
_cell.length_c   1.000
_cell.angle_alpha   90.00
_cell.angle_beta   90.00
_cell.angle_gamma   90.00
#
_symmetry.space_group_name_H-M   'P 1'
#
loop_
_entity.id
_entity.type
_entity.pdbx_description
1 polymer ?
#
loop_
_entity_poly.entity_id
_entity_poly.type
_entity_poly.pdbx_seq_one_letter_code
_entity_poly.pdbx_strand_id
1 'polypeptide(L)'
;MTVSSKGLLTHISQFWNMLDDLAENDPERYRNFIQQELKDGKQLCVNPEPQLCIQTKILKPNEKVLFINLCQWERIPAPQSATRPVPVSVGRPEDSAEASDAYTIIDVAYNPGVLQAAEKDQGIKDQLIRMAMLCIEERL
;
A
#
# COMPACT_ATOMS: atom_id res chain seq x y z
N MET A 1 13.21 11.86 -8.51
CA MET A 1 13.15 12.90 -9.57
C MET A 1 11.74 13.44 -9.59
N THR A 2 11.55 14.74 -9.41
CA THR A 2 10.24 15.40 -9.52
C THR A 2 9.92 15.59 -11.00
N VAL A 3 9.09 14.70 -11.56
CA VAL A 3 8.59 14.89 -12.93
C VAL A 3 7.72 16.15 -12.92
N SER A 4 8.07 17.15 -13.74
CA SER A 4 7.27 18.38 -13.87
C SER A 4 5.85 18.02 -14.29
N SER A 5 4.85 18.64 -13.66
CA SER A 5 3.42 18.40 -13.95
C SER A 5 3.09 18.54 -15.44
N LYS A 6 3.80 19.44 -16.15
CA LYS A 6 3.67 19.60 -17.61
C LYS A 6 4.18 18.37 -18.38
N GLY A 7 5.31 17.80 -17.98
CA GLY A 7 5.86 16.58 -18.60
C GLY A 7 4.98 15.37 -18.38
N LEU A 8 4.35 15.26 -17.20
CA LEU A 8 3.39 14.19 -16.90
C LEU A 8 2.12 14.28 -17.78
N LEU A 9 1.56 15.48 -17.95
CA LEU A 9 0.37 15.69 -18.79
C LEU A 9 0.65 15.33 -20.26
N THR A 10 1.82 15.69 -20.78
CA THR A 10 2.22 15.30 -22.14
C THR A 10 2.30 13.79 -22.30
N HIS A 11 2.88 13.09 -21.33
CA HIS A 11 2.98 11.64 -21.35
C HIS A 11 1.60 10.96 -21.33
N ILE A 12 0.67 11.48 -20.52
CA ILE A 12 -0.71 10.99 -20.46
C ILE A 12 -1.41 11.19 -21.82
N SER A 13 -1.26 12.37 -22.43
CA SER A 13 -1.84 12.65 -23.74
C SER A 13 -1.28 11.73 -24.83
N GLN A 14 0.02 11.47 -24.82
CA GLN A 14 0.65 10.54 -25.76
C GLN A 14 0.12 9.12 -25.60
N PHE A 15 -0.08 8.67 -24.36
CA PHE A 15 -0.65 7.36 -24.08
C PHE A 15 -2.08 7.24 -24.59
N TRP A 16 -2.94 8.24 -24.38
CA TRP A 16 -4.30 8.24 -24.92
C TRP A 16 -4.33 8.19 -26.45
N ASN A 17 -3.53 9.03 -27.11
CA ASN A 17 -3.44 9.03 -28.57
C ASN A 17 -2.98 7.66 -29.12
N MET A 18 -2.08 6.98 -28.43
CA MET A 18 -1.66 5.62 -28.80
C MET A 18 -2.82 4.62 -28.67
N LEU A 19 -3.63 4.72 -27.61
CA LEU A 19 -4.80 3.86 -27.44
C LEU A 19 -5.85 4.11 -28.52
N ASP A 20 -6.10 5.38 -28.86
CA ASP A 20 -7.02 5.77 -29.93
C ASP A 20 -6.55 5.25 -31.29
N ASP A 21 -5.26 5.41 -31.61
CA ASP A 21 -4.66 4.89 -32.84
C ASP A 21 -4.78 3.36 -32.94
N LEU A 22 -4.51 2.64 -31.85
CA LEU A 22 -4.69 1.19 -31.79
C LEU A 22 -6.16 0.79 -31.98
N ALA A 23 -7.10 1.53 -31.40
CA ALA A 23 -8.53 1.24 -31.53
C ALA A 23 -9.05 1.46 -32.96
N GLU A 24 -8.54 2.46 -33.67
CA GLU A 24 -8.92 2.76 -35.05
C GLU A 24 -8.23 1.85 -36.07
N ASN A 25 -6.93 1.61 -35.92
CA ASN A 25 -6.11 0.97 -36.94
C ASN A 25 -5.83 -0.53 -36.70
N ASP A 26 -5.86 -1.00 -35.45
CA ASP A 26 -5.60 -2.41 -35.10
C ASP A 26 -6.40 -2.87 -33.86
N PRO A 27 -7.73 -3.05 -33.99
CA PRO A 27 -8.61 -3.38 -32.86
C PRO A 27 -8.23 -4.68 -32.13
N GLU A 28 -7.65 -5.64 -32.83
CA GLU A 28 -7.20 -6.90 -32.25
C GLU A 28 -5.97 -6.68 -31.35
N ARG A 29 -5.01 -5.86 -31.79
CA ARG A 29 -3.86 -5.49 -30.96
C ARG A 29 -4.28 -4.62 -29.78
N TYR A 30 -5.21 -3.68 -29.96
CA TYR A 30 -5.80 -2.93 -28.86
C TYR A 30 -6.39 -3.87 -27.80
N ARG A 31 -7.22 -4.83 -28.23
CA ARG A 31 -7.84 -5.81 -27.32
C ARG A 31 -6.80 -6.62 -26.56
N ASN A 32 -5.79 -7.15 -27.26
CA ASN A 32 -4.72 -7.93 -26.64
C ASN A 32 -3.91 -7.08 -25.64
N PHE A 33 -3.64 -5.81 -25.98
CA PHE A 33 -2.96 -4.86 -25.10
C PHE A 33 -3.77 -4.64 -23.81
N ILE A 34 -5.05 -4.27 -23.91
CA ILE A 34 -5.90 -4.05 -22.72
C ILE A 34 -6.03 -5.33 -21.87
N GLN A 35 -6.19 -6.50 -22.51
CA GLN A 35 -6.25 -7.77 -21.78
C GLN A 35 -4.96 -8.07 -21.02
N GLN A 36 -3.80 -7.78 -21.62
CA GLN A 36 -2.50 -7.96 -20.99
C GLN A 36 -2.33 -6.98 -19.81
N GLU A 37 -2.64 -5.70 -20.00
CA GLU A 37 -2.59 -4.69 -18.92
C GLU A 37 -3.52 -5.04 -17.76
N LEU A 38 -4.75 -5.52 -18.03
CA LEU A 38 -5.68 -5.96 -17.00
C LEU A 38 -5.17 -7.21 -16.27
N LYS A 39 -4.56 -8.15 -16.98
CA LYS A 39 -4.00 -9.38 -16.40
C LYS A 39 -2.81 -9.06 -15.50
N ASP A 40 -1.91 -8.18 -15.94
CA ASP A 40 -0.73 -7.78 -15.18
C ASP A 40 -1.13 -6.90 -14.00
N GLY A 41 -2.06 -5.96 -14.21
CA GLY A 41 -2.63 -5.11 -13.17
C GLY A 41 -3.41 -5.87 -12.10
N LYS A 42 -4.02 -7.02 -12.43
CA LYS A 42 -4.79 -7.83 -11.47
C LYS A 42 -3.98 -8.21 -10.23
N GLN A 43 -2.68 -8.45 -10.39
CA GLN A 43 -1.78 -8.79 -9.27
C GLN A 43 -1.61 -7.61 -8.32
N LEU A 44 -1.66 -6.37 -8.83
CA LEU A 44 -1.57 -5.14 -8.04
C LEU A 44 -2.92 -4.65 -7.50
N CYS A 45 -4.02 -5.20 -8.02
CA CYS A 45 -5.39 -4.93 -7.55
C CYS A 45 -5.85 -5.85 -6.41
N VAL A 46 -5.03 -6.82 -5.99
CA VAL A 46 -5.31 -7.66 -4.83
C VAL A 46 -5.30 -6.78 -3.58
N ASN A 47 -6.15 -7.10 -2.59
CA ASN A 47 -6.13 -6.41 -1.30
C ASN A 47 -4.86 -6.78 -0.50
N PRO A 48 -4.43 -5.93 0.46
CA PRO A 48 -3.39 -6.31 1.41
C PRO A 48 -3.76 -7.59 2.16
N GLU A 49 -2.81 -8.50 2.34
CA GLU A 49 -3.00 -9.76 3.07
C GLU A 49 -2.48 -9.62 4.51
N PRO A 50 -3.32 -9.83 5.55
CA PRO A 50 -2.90 -9.72 6.94
C PRO A 50 -1.84 -10.77 7.33
N GLN A 51 -0.81 -10.34 8.07
CA GLN A 51 0.27 -11.20 8.57
C GLN A 51 0.37 -11.18 10.10
N LEU A 52 0.15 -10.01 10.72
CA LEU A 52 0.23 -9.83 12.16
C LEU A 52 -0.82 -8.83 12.62
N CYS A 53 -1.50 -9.10 13.72
CA CYS A 53 -2.38 -8.15 14.38
C CYS A 53 -1.76 -7.73 15.72
N ILE A 54 -1.72 -6.43 15.98
CA ILE A 54 -1.14 -5.82 17.18
C ILE A 54 -2.25 -5.06 17.89
N GLN A 55 -2.49 -5.42 19.15
CA GLN A 55 -3.37 -4.65 20.01
C GLN A 55 -2.55 -3.65 20.82
N THR A 56 -2.93 -2.38 20.73
CA THR A 56 -2.37 -1.28 21.50
C THR A 56 -3.47 -0.27 21.87
N LYS A 57 -3.09 0.91 22.34
CA LYS A 57 -4.01 1.99 22.67
C LYS A 57 -3.52 3.31 22.11
N ILE A 58 -4.45 4.08 21.56
CA ILE A 58 -4.27 5.52 21.36
C ILE A 58 -4.39 6.16 22.74
N LEU A 59 -3.44 7.01 23.12
CA LEU A 59 -3.43 7.67 24.44
C LEU A 59 -4.00 9.09 24.40
N LYS A 60 -3.93 9.76 23.25
CA LYS A 60 -4.38 11.14 23.05
C LYS A 60 -4.99 11.29 21.65
N PRO A 61 -5.97 12.18 21.44
CA PRO A 61 -6.60 13.03 22.47
C PRO A 61 -7.53 12.26 23.42
N ASN A 62 -8.09 11.12 23.00
CA ASN A 62 -8.94 10.26 23.81
C ASN A 62 -8.38 8.84 23.83
N GLU A 63 -8.43 8.18 24.99
CA GLU A 63 -7.98 6.79 25.11
C GLU A 63 -8.91 5.88 24.31
N LYS A 64 -8.34 5.09 23.39
CA LYS A 64 -9.09 4.16 22.55
C LYS A 64 -8.27 2.92 22.24
N VAL A 65 -8.89 1.75 22.27
CA VAL A 65 -8.25 0.50 21.83
C VAL A 65 -7.98 0.59 20.32
N LEU A 66 -6.75 0.26 19.93
CA LEU A 66 -6.31 0.27 18.55
C LEU A 66 -5.78 -1.12 18.17
N PHE A 67 -6.33 -1.68 17.12
CA PHE A 67 -5.78 -2.84 16.43
C PHE A 67 -5.03 -2.37 15.19
N ILE A 68 -3.79 -2.80 15.04
CA ILE A 68 -2.97 -2.54 13.86
C ILE A 68 -2.72 -3.87 13.16
N ASN A 69 -3.23 -4.03 11.94
CA ASN A 69 -2.90 -5.18 11.12
C ASN A 69 -1.68 -4.83 10.27
N LEU A 70 -0.57 -5.54 10.45
CA LEU A 70 0.52 -5.50 9.49
C LEU A 70 0.21 -6.46 8.35
N CYS A 71 0.12 -5.92 7.15
CA CYS A 71 -0.26 -6.63 5.95
C CYS A 71 0.91 -6.68 4.95
N GLN A 72 0.98 -7.73 4.14
CA GLN A 72 1.81 -7.75 2.95
C GLN A 72 1.01 -7.28 1.74
N TRP A 73 1.62 -6.50 0.86
CA TRP A 73 0.97 -6.05 -0.37
C TRP A 73 1.96 -5.84 -1.51
N GLU A 74 1.80 -6.59 -2.60
CA GLU A 74 2.65 -6.50 -3.80
C GLU A 74 2.65 -5.12 -4.46
N ARG A 75 1.60 -4.32 -4.22
CA ARG A 75 1.53 -2.94 -4.70
C ARG A 75 2.58 -2.03 -4.07
N ILE A 76 3.14 -2.41 -2.92
CA ILE A 76 4.14 -1.61 -2.22
C ILE A 76 5.52 -1.95 -2.79
N PRO A 77 6.27 -0.95 -3.27
CA PRO A 77 7.60 -1.20 -3.83
C PRO A 77 8.54 -1.72 -2.74
N ALA A 78 9.45 -2.62 -3.11
CA ALA A 78 10.53 -3.03 -2.24
C ALA A 78 11.45 -1.84 -1.90
N PRO A 79 12.08 -1.83 -0.71
CA PRO A 79 13.11 -0.85 -0.39
C PRO A 79 14.24 -0.87 -1.42
N GLN A 80 14.72 0.30 -1.84
CA GLN A 80 15.76 0.40 -2.87
C GLN A 80 17.14 -0.08 -2.38
N SER A 81 17.39 -0.01 -1.07
CA SER A 81 18.59 -0.51 -0.40
C SER A 81 18.37 -0.59 1.12
N ALA A 82 19.30 -1.23 1.85
CA ALA A 82 19.28 -1.30 3.31
C ALA A 82 19.42 0.06 4.02
N THR A 83 19.89 1.09 3.32
CA THR A 83 20.10 2.44 3.87
C THR A 83 18.99 3.43 3.51
N ARG A 84 18.04 3.01 2.66
CA ARG A 84 16.90 3.82 2.24
C ARG A 84 15.69 3.51 3.13
N PRO A 85 14.78 4.48 3.35
CA PRO A 85 13.57 4.25 4.10
C PRO A 85 12.72 3.12 3.48
N VAL A 86 12.07 2.35 4.35
CA VAL A 86 11.12 1.30 3.95
C VAL A 86 9.81 1.96 3.51
N PRO A 87 9.32 1.70 2.29
CA PRO A 87 8.01 2.16 1.87
C PRO A 87 6.89 1.50 2.69
N VAL A 88 5.91 2.29 3.12
CA VAL A 88 4.79 1.84 3.94
C VAL A 88 3.50 2.52 3.48
N SER A 89 2.40 1.77 3.48
CA SER A 89 1.06 2.31 3.24
C SER A 89 0.24 2.16 4.51
N VAL A 90 -0.18 3.28 5.10
CA VAL A 90 -1.12 3.29 6.23
C VAL A 90 -2.53 3.50 5.68
N GLY A 91 -3.42 2.56 6.00
CA GLY A 91 -4.83 2.59 5.66
C GLY A 91 -5.59 3.68 6.42
N ARG A 92 -6.88 3.83 6.09
CA ARG A 92 -7.75 4.72 6.85
C ARG A 92 -8.14 4.05 8.16
N PRO A 93 -8.24 4.79 9.28
CA PRO A 93 -8.80 4.26 10.51
C PRO A 93 -10.26 3.84 10.31
N GLU A 94 -10.58 2.62 10.74
CA GLU A 94 -11.92 2.06 10.73
C GLU A 94 -12.41 1.89 12.16
N ASP A 95 -13.42 2.67 12.52
CA ASP A 95 -14.01 2.61 13.85
C ASP A 95 -15.09 1.54 13.92
N SER A 96 -14.96 0.64 14.88
CA SER A 96 -15.93 -0.41 15.16
C SER A 96 -16.51 -0.24 16.56
N ALA A 97 -17.80 -0.54 16.67
CA ALA A 97 -18.57 -0.49 17.90
C ALA A 97 -19.32 -1.81 18.09
N GLU A 98 -18.59 -2.93 18.09
CA GLU A 98 -19.15 -4.22 18.49
C GLU A 98 -18.82 -4.50 19.97
N ALA A 99 -19.89 -4.71 20.76
CA ALA A 99 -19.87 -5.11 22.16
C ALA A 99 -19.06 -4.20 23.12
N SER A 100 -19.75 -3.20 23.70
CA SER A 100 -19.35 -2.39 24.87
C SER A 100 -18.12 -1.49 24.75
N ASP A 101 -17.08 -1.88 24.00
CA ASP A 101 -15.82 -1.15 23.87
C ASP A 101 -15.57 -0.75 22.42
N ALA A 102 -15.61 0.57 22.14
CA ALA A 102 -15.27 1.09 20.82
C ALA A 102 -13.77 0.93 20.54
N TYR A 103 -13.42 0.36 19.40
CA TYR A 103 -12.05 0.19 18.95
C TYR A 103 -11.85 0.72 17.54
N THR A 104 -10.60 0.97 17.18
CA THR A 104 -10.19 1.36 15.83
C THR A 104 -9.31 0.27 15.24
N ILE A 105 -9.50 -0.05 13.97
CA ILE A 105 -8.60 -0.89 13.18
C ILE A 105 -7.84 0.00 12.20
N ILE A 106 -6.54 -0.22 12.06
CA ILE A 106 -5.73 0.39 11.00
C ILE A 106 -4.88 -0.71 10.34
N ASP A 107 -5.04 -0.86 9.03
CA ASP A 107 -4.18 -1.72 8.24
C ASP A 107 -2.92 -0.95 7.81
N VAL A 108 -1.75 -1.54 8.05
CA VAL A 108 -0.44 -1.01 7.64
C VAL A 108 0.21 -2.04 6.74
N ALA A 109 0.36 -1.70 5.46
CA ALA A 109 0.92 -2.60 4.48
C ALA A 109 2.41 -2.31 4.23
N TYR A 110 3.17 -3.39 4.05
CA TYR A 110 4.56 -3.40 3.60
C TYR A 110 4.73 -4.26 2.34
N ASN A 111 5.86 -4.10 1.66
CA ASN A 111 6.26 -5.05 0.63
C ASN A 111 6.49 -6.45 1.26
N PRO A 112 6.07 -7.56 0.62
CA PRO A 112 6.20 -8.91 1.19
C PRO A 112 7.64 -9.27 1.60
N GLY A 113 8.65 -8.85 0.82
CA GLY A 113 10.06 -9.12 1.13
C GLY A 113 10.54 -8.47 2.43
N VAL A 114 9.90 -7.38 2.86
CA VAL A 114 10.20 -6.71 4.13
C VAL A 114 9.68 -7.52 5.31
N LEU A 115 8.43 -8.03 5.22
CA LEU A 115 7.85 -8.84 6.29
C LEU A 115 8.53 -10.22 6.40
N GLN A 116 8.96 -10.80 5.28
CA GLN A 116 9.73 -12.05 5.30
C GLN A 116 11.07 -11.92 6.05
N ALA A 117 11.71 -10.75 6.00
CA ALA A 117 12.91 -10.49 6.81
C ALA A 117 12.57 -10.42 8.31
N ALA A 118 11.43 -9.83 8.67
CA ALA A 118 10.94 -9.72 10.04
C ALA A 118 10.51 -11.07 10.66
N GLU A 119 10.08 -12.04 9.85
CA GLU A 119 9.79 -13.40 10.34
C GLU A 119 11.02 -14.09 10.94
N LYS A 120 12.21 -13.76 10.43
CA LYS A 120 13.48 -14.39 10.78
C LYS A 120 14.25 -13.62 11.85
N ASP A 121 13.86 -12.38 12.13
CA ASP A 121 14.56 -11.46 13.03
C ASP A 121 13.56 -10.63 13.85
N GLN A 122 13.51 -10.90 15.15
CA GLN A 122 12.64 -10.21 16.09
C GLN A 122 12.98 -8.71 16.21
N GLY A 123 14.26 -8.33 16.08
CA GLY A 123 14.68 -6.94 16.11
C GLY A 123 14.15 -6.16 14.91
N ILE A 124 14.17 -6.75 13.71
CA ILE A 124 13.54 -6.18 12.52
C ILE A 124 12.03 -6.08 12.72
N LYS A 125 11.39 -7.14 13.23
CA LYS A 125 9.96 -7.14 13.51
C LYS A 125 9.55 -6.00 14.43
N ASP A 126 10.25 -5.82 15.54
CA ASP A 126 9.96 -4.75 16.49
C ASP A 126 10.19 -3.35 15.87
N GLN A 127 11.18 -3.19 14.99
CA GLN A 127 11.41 -1.95 14.26
C GLN A 127 10.25 -1.63 13.30
N LEU A 128 9.73 -2.63 12.58
CA LEU A 128 8.57 -2.43 11.72
C LEU A 128 7.32 -2.06 12.52
N ILE A 129 7.10 -2.71 13.67
CA ILE A 129 6.00 -2.35 14.58
C ILE A 129 6.11 -0.89 15.03
N ARG A 130 7.30 -0.46 15.47
CA ARG A 130 7.54 0.92 15.88
C ARG A 130 7.35 1.91 14.72
N MET A 131 7.83 1.57 13.53
CA MET A 131 7.63 2.38 12.33
C MET A 131 6.15 2.53 11.99
N ALA A 132 5.37 1.43 12.03
CA ALA A 132 3.93 1.47 11.80
C ALA A 132 3.23 2.40 12.79
N MET A 133 3.55 2.30 14.08
CA MET A 133 3.00 3.18 15.12
C MET A 133 3.35 4.65 14.85
N LEU A 134 4.62 4.97 14.54
CA LEU A 134 5.04 6.33 14.20
C LEU A 134 4.30 6.90 12.98
N CYS A 135 4.16 6.11 11.91
CA CYS A 135 3.43 6.54 10.71
C CYS A 135 1.93 6.74 10.95
N ILE A 136 1.35 6.00 11.91
CA ILE A 136 -0.04 6.20 12.35
C ILE A 136 -0.14 7.50 13.16
N GLU A 137 0.77 7.72 14.11
CA GLU A 137 0.81 8.93 14.94
C GLU A 137 0.99 10.21 14.11
N GLU A 138 1.76 10.19 13.03
CA GLU A 138 1.93 11.35 12.14
C GLU A 138 0.66 11.69 11.31
N ARG A 139 -0.30 10.76 11.22
CA ARG A 139 -1.52 10.91 10.39
C ARG A 139 -2.79 11.18 11.20
N LEU A 140 -2.79 10.90 12.50
CA LEU A 140 -3.91 11.13 13.43
C LEU A 140 -3.81 12.53 14.07
#